data_AF-A0A0C9UVI2-F1
#
_entry.id   AF-A0A0C9UVI2-F1
#
_cell.length_a   1.000
_cell.length_b   1.000
_cell.length_c   1.000
_cell.angle_alpha   90.00
_cell.angle_beta   90.00
_cell.angle_gamma   90.00
#
_symmetry.space_group_name_H-M   'P 1'
#
loop_
_entity.id
_entity.type
_entity.pdbx_description
1 polymer ?
#
loop_
_entity_poly.entity_id
_entity_poly.type
_entity_poly.pdbx_seq_one_letter_code
_entity_poly.pdbx_strand_id
1 'polypeptide(L)'
;MEKSPLAKAGVKVTPPDKYSGEQGFEALETFVKSLLWWLDMHSMLGPEAYSQTQEVPRYSMDLEQVVTGLYGQYIPSLARHEACNKVDFIKQGTLSVQEFTTKLELYASRMVL
;
A
#
# COMPACT_ATOMS: atom_id res chain seq x y z
N MET A 1 24.56 3.26 -6.11
CA MET A 1 23.58 2.15 -6.01
C MET A 1 24.18 0.96 -6.74
N GLU A 2 24.54 -0.11 -6.04
CA GLU A 2 25.05 -1.31 -6.72
C GLU A 2 23.92 -1.99 -7.49
N LYS A 3 24.20 -2.45 -8.72
CA LYS A 3 23.24 -3.24 -9.48
C LYS A 3 23.06 -4.61 -8.82
N SER A 4 21.80 -5.04 -8.65
CA SER A 4 21.43 -6.40 -8.22
C SER A 4 22.24 -7.45 -9.02
N PRO A 5 22.74 -8.53 -8.37
CA PRO A 5 23.46 -9.61 -9.04
C PRO A 5 22.74 -10.17 -10.28
N LEU A 6 21.39 -10.19 -10.26
CA LEU A 6 20.55 -10.63 -11.38
C LEU A 6 20.57 -9.64 -12.55
N ALA A 7 20.59 -8.34 -12.25
CA ALA A 7 20.74 -7.29 -13.25
C ALA A 7 22.15 -7.30 -13.89
N LYS A 8 23.17 -7.74 -13.14
CA LYS A 8 24.53 -8.00 -13.68
C LYS A 8 24.56 -9.27 -14.55
N ALA A 9 23.76 -10.28 -14.22
CA ALA A 9 23.64 -11.55 -14.97
C ALA A 9 22.71 -11.49 -16.19
N GLY A 10 22.03 -10.36 -16.44
CA GLY A 10 21.09 -10.21 -17.55
C GLY A 10 19.79 -11.04 -17.38
N VAL A 11 19.52 -11.53 -16.18
CA VAL A 11 18.32 -12.33 -15.89
C VAL A 11 17.10 -11.40 -15.88
N LYS A 12 16.25 -11.54 -16.89
CA LYS A 12 14.97 -10.82 -16.97
C LYS A 12 13.95 -11.56 -16.12
N VAL A 13 13.82 -11.18 -14.85
CA VAL A 13 12.76 -11.69 -13.98
C VAL A 13 11.43 -11.08 -14.44
N THR A 14 10.53 -11.90 -14.95
CA THR A 14 9.20 -11.47 -15.38
C THR A 14 8.35 -11.09 -14.17
N PRO A 15 7.57 -10.00 -14.25
CA PRO A 15 6.58 -9.67 -13.22
C PRO A 15 5.52 -10.78 -13.16
N PRO A 16 4.88 -10.99 -12.00
CA PRO A 16 3.76 -11.91 -11.90
C PRO A 16 2.60 -11.45 -12.78
N ASP A 17 1.81 -12.42 -13.25
CA ASP A 17 0.57 -12.16 -13.98
C ASP A 17 -0.42 -11.37 -13.14
N LYS A 18 -1.36 -10.68 -13.81
CA LYS A 18 -2.41 -9.93 -13.11
C LYS A 18 -3.23 -10.87 -12.24
N TYR A 19 -3.55 -10.43 -11.03
CA TYR A 19 -4.51 -11.12 -10.18
C TYR A 19 -5.85 -11.28 -10.91
N SER A 20 -6.35 -12.50 -10.98
CA SER A 20 -7.58 -12.86 -11.70
C SER A 20 -8.86 -12.45 -10.96
N GLY A 21 -8.77 -12.08 -9.69
CA GLY A 21 -9.94 -11.85 -8.83
C GLY A 21 -10.57 -13.14 -8.32
N GLU A 22 -9.87 -14.27 -8.40
CA GLU A 22 -10.35 -15.57 -7.93
C GLU A 22 -10.84 -15.51 -6.47
N GLN A 23 -11.94 -16.19 -6.18
CA GLN A 23 -12.44 -16.29 -4.81
C GLN A 23 -11.62 -17.33 -4.05
N GLY A 24 -10.76 -16.87 -3.15
CA GLY A 24 -10.00 -17.75 -2.26
C GLY A 24 -8.78 -17.04 -1.68
N PHE A 25 -8.46 -17.34 -0.42
CA PHE A 25 -7.28 -16.77 0.23
C PHE A 25 -5.97 -17.27 -0.38
N GLU A 26 -5.94 -18.52 -0.84
CA GLU A 26 -4.74 -19.15 -1.40
C GLU A 26 -4.26 -18.46 -2.69
N ALA A 27 -5.16 -18.21 -3.65
CA ALA A 27 -4.84 -17.52 -4.90
C ALA A 27 -4.33 -16.08 -4.68
N LEU A 28 -4.97 -15.35 -3.74
CA LEU A 28 -4.54 -14.01 -3.35
C LEU A 28 -3.17 -14.04 -2.67
N GLU A 29 -2.96 -14.97 -1.74
CA GLU A 29 -1.71 -15.13 -1.00
C GLU A 29 -0.55 -15.47 -1.94
N THR A 30 -0.75 -16.40 -2.88
CA THR A 30 0.23 -16.75 -3.91
C THR A 30 0.57 -15.54 -4.78
N PHE A 31 -0.44 -14.79 -5.23
CA PHE A 31 -0.22 -13.57 -6.02
C PHE A 31 0.62 -12.54 -5.24
N VAL A 32 0.23 -12.24 -4.00
CA VAL A 32 0.91 -11.26 -3.15
C VAL A 32 2.35 -11.68 -2.84
N LYS A 33 2.60 -12.95 -2.51
CA LYS A 33 3.95 -13.48 -2.28
C LYS A 33 4.84 -13.36 -3.53
N SER A 34 4.29 -13.69 -4.71
CA SER A 34 5.02 -13.58 -5.97
C SER A 34 5.37 -12.12 -6.32
N LEU A 35 4.46 -11.18 -6.02
CA LEU A 35 4.66 -9.75 -6.24
C LEU A 35 5.72 -9.16 -5.31
N LEU A 36 5.65 -9.47 -4.02
CA LEU A 36 6.66 -9.02 -3.06
C LEU A 36 8.04 -9.54 -3.40
N TRP A 37 8.16 -10.82 -3.74
CA TRP A 37 9.42 -11.41 -4.17
C TRP A 37 10.00 -10.71 -5.40
N TRP A 38 9.15 -10.38 -6.38
CA TRP A 38 9.57 -9.63 -7.55
C TRP A 38 10.07 -8.22 -7.18
N LEU A 39 9.36 -7.49 -6.31
CA LEU A 39 9.77 -6.15 -5.85
C LEU A 39 11.08 -6.17 -5.05
N ASP A 40 11.25 -7.18 -4.19
CA ASP A 40 12.46 -7.46 -3.41
C ASP A 40 13.68 -7.67 -4.31
N MET A 41 13.54 -8.55 -5.32
CA MET A 41 14.59 -8.83 -6.31
C MET A 41 15.03 -7.59 -7.09
N HIS A 42 14.12 -6.63 -7.28
CA HIS A 42 14.37 -5.37 -7.96
C HIS A 42 14.77 -4.22 -7.02
N SER A 43 14.96 -4.48 -5.72
CA SER A 43 15.31 -3.49 -4.70
C SER A 43 14.32 -2.30 -4.65
N MET A 44 13.05 -2.58 -4.97
CA MET A 44 11.97 -1.59 -4.90
C MET A 44 11.34 -1.53 -3.50
N LEU A 45 11.62 -2.51 -2.65
CA LEU A 45 11.30 -2.47 -1.23
C LEU A 45 12.42 -1.72 -0.50
N GLY A 46 12.05 -0.66 0.22
CA GLY A 46 12.99 0.11 1.02
C GLY A 46 13.53 -0.70 2.22
N PRO A 47 14.64 -0.28 2.84
CA PRO A 47 15.22 -0.94 4.02
C PRO A 47 14.23 -1.06 5.20
N GLU A 48 13.19 -0.24 5.22
CA GLU A 48 12.11 -0.24 6.21
C GLU A 48 11.18 -1.47 6.07
N ALA A 49 11.14 -2.10 4.90
CA ALA A 49 10.40 -3.35 4.68
C ALA A 49 10.97 -4.53 5.49
N TYR A 50 12.21 -4.42 5.97
CA TYR A 50 12.90 -5.44 6.76
C TYR A 50 13.02 -5.08 8.24
N SER A 51 12.53 -3.90 8.67
CA SER A 51 12.61 -3.51 10.07
C SER A 51 11.46 -4.08 10.87
N GLN A 52 11.57 -5.35 11.23
CA GLN A 52 11.22 -5.81 12.58
C GLN A 52 12.07 -7.04 12.90
N THR A 53 12.87 -6.88 13.95
CA THR A 53 13.79 -7.87 14.51
C THR A 53 13.09 -9.22 14.76
N GLN A 54 13.24 -10.15 13.83
CA GLN A 54 13.25 -11.58 14.08
C GLN A 54 13.96 -12.26 12.92
N GLU A 55 14.86 -13.18 13.25
CA GLU A 55 15.44 -14.16 12.34
C GLU A 55 14.33 -15.11 11.86
N VAL A 56 13.43 -14.61 11.01
CA VAL A 56 12.38 -15.43 10.40
C VAL A 56 12.99 -16.08 9.15
N PRO A 57 12.80 -17.40 8.93
CA PRO A 57 13.28 -18.06 7.73
C PRO A 57 12.82 -17.29 6.50
N ARG A 58 13.78 -16.99 5.62
CA ARG A 58 13.54 -16.48 4.27
C ARG A 58 12.30 -17.19 3.71
N TYR A 59 11.21 -16.43 3.53
CA TYR A 59 9.94 -16.82 2.90
C TYR A 59 8.79 -17.43 3.73
N SER A 60 8.74 -17.28 5.06
CA SER A 60 7.44 -17.35 5.79
C SER A 60 6.90 -15.94 6.06
N MET A 61 6.61 -15.19 4.99
CA MET A 61 5.84 -13.96 5.13
C MET A 61 4.39 -14.34 5.39
N ASP A 62 3.96 -14.14 6.63
CA ASP A 62 2.57 -14.29 7.04
C ASP A 62 1.71 -13.27 6.29
N LEU A 63 0.61 -13.73 5.69
CA LEU A 63 -0.27 -12.90 4.87
C LEU A 63 -0.77 -11.70 5.66
N GLU A 64 -1.02 -11.86 6.96
CA GLU A 64 -1.42 -10.77 7.84
C GLU A 64 -0.35 -9.68 7.93
N GLN A 65 0.92 -10.05 8.09
CA GLN A 65 2.03 -9.09 8.12
C GLN A 65 2.21 -8.37 6.78
N VAL A 66 2.07 -9.10 5.67
CA VAL A 66 2.18 -8.53 4.32
C VAL A 66 1.03 -7.55 4.05
N VAL A 67 -0.20 -7.98 4.32
CA VAL A 67 -1.37 -7.12 4.16
C VAL A 67 -1.25 -5.92 5.09
N THR A 68 -0.82 -6.10 6.34
CA THR A 68 -0.60 -4.99 7.29
C THR A 68 0.48 -4.02 6.82
N GLY A 69 1.59 -4.51 6.27
CA GLY A 69 2.66 -3.68 5.71
C GLY A 69 2.19 -2.90 4.49
N LEU A 70 1.48 -3.55 3.56
CA LEU A 70 0.87 -2.89 2.39
C LEU A 70 -0.19 -1.87 2.82
N TYR A 71 -0.99 -2.20 3.84
CA TYR A 71 -1.96 -1.29 4.44
C TYR A 71 -1.26 -0.05 5.04
N GLY A 72 -0.18 -0.23 5.79
CA GLY A 72 0.57 0.87 6.42
C GLY A 72 1.34 1.75 5.41
N GLN A 73 1.80 1.16 4.30
CA GLN A 73 2.70 1.83 3.36
C GLN A 73 1.97 2.48 2.18
N TYR A 74 0.85 1.92 1.72
CA TYR A 74 0.18 2.35 0.48
C TYR A 74 -1.25 2.84 0.66
N ILE A 75 -1.82 2.81 1.87
CA ILE A 75 -3.11 3.44 2.12
C ILE A 75 -2.85 4.88 2.56
N PRO A 76 -3.00 5.91 1.70
CA PRO A 76 -3.55 7.15 2.20
C PRO A 76 -4.90 6.74 2.79
N SER A 77 -5.04 6.77 4.13
CA SER A 77 -6.14 6.13 4.89
C SER A 77 -7.44 6.11 4.07
N LEU A 78 -8.20 5.02 3.99
CA LEU A 78 -9.49 5.04 3.27
C LEU A 78 -10.31 6.30 3.64
N ALA A 79 -10.18 6.72 4.90
CA ALA A 79 -10.63 8.00 5.43
C ALA A 79 -10.07 9.24 4.71
N ARG A 80 -8.77 9.33 4.42
CA ARG A 80 -8.12 10.36 3.59
C ARG A 80 -8.62 10.37 2.16
N HIS A 81 -8.73 9.22 1.49
CA HIS A 81 -9.28 9.17 0.13
C HIS A 81 -10.76 9.61 0.11
N GLU A 82 -11.58 9.11 1.04
CA GLU A 82 -12.95 9.57 1.20
C GLU A 82 -13.04 11.06 1.55
N ALA A 83 -12.17 11.56 2.41
CA ALA A 83 -12.14 12.97 2.80
C ALA A 83 -11.76 13.87 1.63
N CYS A 84 -10.74 13.51 0.83
CA CYS A 84 -10.39 14.21 -0.40
C CYS A 84 -11.61 14.29 -1.34
N ASN A 85 -12.24 13.16 -1.63
CA ASN A 85 -13.42 13.12 -2.50
C ASN A 85 -14.55 13.98 -1.94
N LYS A 86 -14.82 13.92 -0.63
CA LYS A 86 -15.89 14.70 0.02
C LYS A 86 -15.61 16.21 0.01
N VAL A 87 -14.34 16.64 0.07
CA VAL A 87 -13.94 18.06 -0.03
C VAL A 87 -14.21 18.61 -1.42
N ASP A 88 -13.89 17.86 -2.49
CA ASP A 88 -14.10 18.30 -3.86
C ASP A 88 -15.59 18.57 -4.19
N PHE A 89 -16.50 17.91 -3.49
CA PHE A 89 -17.95 18.07 -3.68
C PHE A 89 -18.60 19.00 -2.67
N ILE A 90 -17.89 19.46 -1.64
CA ILE A 90 -18.50 20.30 -0.61
C ILE A 90 -18.74 21.72 -1.14
N LYS A 91 -19.95 22.22 -0.97
CA LYS A 91 -20.36 23.59 -1.30
C LYS A 91 -21.06 24.19 -0.10
N GLN A 92 -20.92 25.50 0.11
CA GLN A 92 -21.57 26.17 1.22
C GLN A 92 -23.10 26.04 1.14
N GLY A 93 -23.70 26.28 -0.03
CA GLY A 93 -25.14 26.08 -0.26
C GLY A 93 -25.99 26.83 0.76
N THR A 94 -26.83 26.09 1.49
CA THR A 94 -27.68 26.60 2.57
C THR A 94 -27.03 26.53 3.96
N LEU A 95 -25.79 26.04 4.08
CA LEU A 95 -25.08 25.95 5.35
C LEU A 95 -24.68 27.34 5.85
N SER A 96 -24.75 27.52 7.16
CA SER A 96 -24.12 28.68 7.78
C SER A 96 -22.60 28.64 7.58
N VAL A 97 -21.96 29.81 7.64
CA VAL A 97 -20.49 29.92 7.53
C VAL A 97 -19.80 29.02 8.57
N GLN A 98 -20.34 28.95 9.79
CA GLN A 98 -19.77 28.14 10.86
C GLN A 98 -19.85 26.64 10.56
N GLU A 99 -21.00 26.14 10.13
CA GLU A 99 -21.17 24.72 9.78
C GLU A 99 -20.30 24.31 8.59
N PHE A 100 -20.14 25.22 7.62
CA PHE A 100 -19.28 25.00 6.47
C PHE A 100 -17.81 24.90 6.89
N THR A 101 -17.33 25.83 7.72
CA THR A 101 -15.96 25.81 8.27
C THR A 101 -15.69 24.54 9.07
N THR A 102 -16.59 24.13 9.97
CA THR A 102 -16.41 22.90 10.77
C THR A 102 -16.34 21.65 9.89
N LYS A 103 -17.12 21.57 8.80
CA LYS A 103 -17.03 20.45 7.87
C LYS A 103 -15.71 20.43 7.10
N LEU A 104 -15.19 21.58 6.69
CA LEU A 104 -13.90 21.68 6.04
C LEU A 104 -12.75 21.26 6.98
N GLU A 105 -12.76 21.74 8.23
CA GLU A 105 -11.77 21.35 9.25
C GLU A 105 -11.79 19.86 9.56
N LEU A 106 -12.99 19.27 9.64
CA LEU A 106 -13.15 17.82 9.85
C LEU A 106 -12.50 17.02 8.73
N TYR A 107 -12.74 17.38 7.47
CA TYR A 107 -12.17 16.65 6.34
C TYR A 107 -10.66 16.89 6.20
N ALA A 108 -10.19 18.13 6.39
CA ALA A 108 -8.77 18.46 6.40
C ALA A 108 -8.02 17.65 7.47
N SER A 109 -8.58 17.52 8.68
CA SER A 109 -7.99 16.70 9.75
C SER A 109 -7.87 15.21 9.37
N ARG A 110 -8.80 14.69 8.57
CA ARG A 110 -8.78 13.32 8.06
C ARG A 110 -7.87 13.13 6.85
N MET A 111 -7.42 14.21 6.23
CA MET A 111 -6.49 14.17 5.10
C MET A 111 -5.02 14.25 5.53
N VAL A 112 -4.73 14.77 6.73
CA VAL A 112 -3.36 14.94 7.25
C VAL A 112 -2.87 13.71 8.03
N LEU A 113 -3.81 12.89 8.54
CA LEU A 113 -3.54 11.56 9.12
C LEU A 113 -3.29 10.51 8.04
#